data_AF-A0A4Y9Q4V8-F1
#
_entry.id   AF-A0A4Y9Q4V8-F1
#
_cell.length_a   1.000
_cell.length_b   1.000
_cell.length_c   1.000
_cell.angle_alpha   90.00
_cell.angle_beta   90.00
_cell.angle_gamma   90.00
#
_symmetry.space_group_name_H-M   'P 1'
#
loop_
_entity.id
_entity.type
_entity.pdbx_description
1 polymer ?
#
loop_
_entity_poly.entity_id
_entity_poly.type
_entity_poly.pdbx_seq_one_letter_code
_entity_poly.pdbx_strand_id
1 'polypeptide(L)'
;MPSQTVTVGSRVGLHARPAALIAEAVGKAGVPVTLNTPGGAPIDAGSPLMIMTLGAKQGAEVVVTSDDQTVLDQIAGMVAQDLDAD
;
A
#
# COMPACT_ATOMS: atom_id res chain seq x y z
N MET A 1 14.30 3.64 8.77
CA MET A 1 13.17 2.81 8.35
C MET A 1 13.29 2.62 6.84
N PRO A 2 13.56 1.39 6.37
CA PRO A 2 13.54 1.05 4.95
C PRO A 2 12.25 1.50 4.27
N SER A 3 12.35 1.95 3.03
CA SER A 3 11.20 2.32 2.22
C SER A 3 11.41 2.01 0.75
N GLN A 4 10.30 1.85 0.04
CA GLN A 4 10.28 1.58 -1.39
C GLN A 4 9.18 2.40 -2.05
N THR A 5 9.55 3.14 -3.09
CA THR A 5 8.58 3.79 -3.98
C THR A 5 8.12 2.80 -5.03
N VAL A 6 6.81 2.68 -5.22
CA VAL A 6 6.20 1.75 -6.16
C VAL A 6 5.03 2.40 -6.89
N THR A 7 4.84 2.03 -8.15
CA THR A 7 3.71 2.49 -8.96
C THR A 7 2.48 1.64 -8.70
N VAL A 8 1.33 2.27 -8.45
CA VAL A 8 0.06 1.57 -8.24
C VAL A 8 -0.36 0.83 -9.51
N GLY A 9 -0.47 -0.50 -9.41
CA GLY A 9 -0.84 -1.38 -10.53
C GLY A 9 -2.33 -1.50 -10.77
N SER A 10 -3.11 -1.50 -9.69
CA SER A 10 -4.58 -1.59 -9.71
C SER A 10 -5.22 -0.62 -10.68
N ARG A 11 -6.04 -1.12 -11.61
CA ARG A 11 -6.75 -0.31 -12.61
C ARG A 11 -7.73 0.67 -11.98
N VAL A 12 -8.34 0.26 -10.86
CA VAL A 12 -9.19 1.15 -10.08
C VAL A 12 -8.36 2.03 -9.16
N GLY A 13 -7.08 1.74 -8.90
CA GLY A 13 -6.24 2.42 -7.90
C GLY A 13 -6.36 1.75 -6.52
N LEU A 14 -5.86 2.41 -5.47
CA LEU A 14 -5.97 1.93 -4.07
C LEU A 14 -7.36 2.21 -3.47
N HIS A 15 -8.41 1.73 -4.14
CA HIS A 15 -9.83 1.83 -3.71
C HIS A 15 -10.24 0.61 -2.88
N ALA A 16 -11.55 0.38 -2.71
CA ALA A 16 -12.12 -0.58 -1.75
C ALA A 16 -11.43 -1.96 -1.71
N ARG A 17 -11.47 -2.75 -2.80
CA ARG A 17 -10.92 -4.13 -2.82
C ARG A 17 -9.39 -4.15 -2.65
N PRO A 18 -8.59 -3.41 -3.46
CA PRO A 18 -7.13 -3.33 -3.27
C PRO A 18 -6.71 -2.87 -1.87
N ALA A 19 -7.37 -1.84 -1.32
CA ALA A 19 -7.09 -1.32 0.02
C ALA A 19 -7.39 -2.35 1.10
N ALA A 20 -8.50 -3.08 1.00
CA ALA A 20 -8.86 -4.15 1.93
C ALA A 20 -7.81 -5.27 1.95
N LEU A 21 -7.37 -5.73 0.77
CA LEU A 21 -6.37 -6.79 0.65
C LEU A 21 -5.00 -6.38 1.23
N ILE A 22 -4.57 -5.16 0.96
CA ILE A 22 -3.32 -4.62 1.52
C ILE A 22 -3.43 -4.51 3.04
N ALA A 23 -4.52 -3.94 3.56
CA ALA A 23 -4.72 -3.81 5.00
C ALA A 23 -4.81 -5.16 5.72
N GLU A 24 -5.44 -6.16 5.10
CA GLU A 24 -5.48 -7.52 5.61
C GLU A 24 -4.07 -8.13 5.67
N ALA A 25 -3.25 -7.95 4.63
CA ALA A 25 -1.87 -8.43 4.60
C ALA A 25 -1.01 -7.78 5.68
N VAL A 26 -1.14 -6.46 5.88
CA VAL A 26 -0.46 -5.72 6.96
C VAL A 26 -0.90 -6.23 8.34
N GLY A 27 -2.21 -6.41 8.54
CA GLY A 27 -2.76 -6.96 9.78
C GLY A 27 -2.24 -8.38 10.09
N LYS A 28 -2.08 -9.22 9.07
CA LYS A 28 -1.49 -10.57 9.19
C LYS A 28 0.01 -10.54 9.49
N ALA A 29 0.74 -9.57 8.95
CA ALA A 29 2.17 -9.41 9.19
C ALA A 29 2.46 -8.99 10.64
N GLY A 30 1.56 -8.23 11.27
CA GLY A 30 1.67 -7.85 12.68
C GLY A 30 2.79 -6.86 12.99
N VAL A 31 3.36 -6.23 11.96
CA VAL A 31 4.40 -5.18 12.08
C VAL A 31 3.88 -3.86 11.49
N PRO A 32 4.39 -2.71 11.95
CA PRO A 32 4.01 -1.42 11.39
C PRO A 32 4.38 -1.29 9.91
N VAL A 33 3.41 -0.86 9.11
CA VAL A 33 3.59 -0.49 7.71
C VAL A 33 2.87 0.83 7.46
N THR A 34 3.54 1.76 6.79
CA THR A 34 2.91 3.02 6.36
C THR A 34 2.96 3.19 4.86
N LEU A 35 1.98 3.94 4.35
CA LEU A 35 1.89 4.35 2.95
C LEU A 35 1.80 5.88 2.87
N ASN A 36 2.39 6.47 1.84
CA ASN A 36 2.14 7.87 1.48
C ASN A 36 2.39 8.11 -0.01
N THR A 37 1.82 9.19 -0.55
CA THR A 37 2.29 9.74 -1.83
C THR A 37 3.64 10.43 -1.62
N PRO A 38 4.49 10.58 -2.66
CA PRO A 38 5.73 11.34 -2.55
C PRO A 38 5.51 12.74 -1.96
N GLY A 39 6.19 13.04 -0.85
CA GLY A 39 6.04 14.30 -0.10
C GLY A 39 4.78 14.41 0.77
N GLY A 40 3.88 13.43 0.74
CA GLY A 40 2.70 13.34 1.59
C GLY A 40 2.99 12.78 2.99
N ALA A 41 2.03 12.93 3.90
CA ALA A 41 2.12 12.36 5.24
C ALA A 41 1.87 10.85 5.24
N PRO A 42 2.61 10.06 6.04
CA PRO A 42 2.39 8.63 6.20
C PRO A 42 1.02 8.34 6.84
N ILE A 43 0.32 7.37 6.27
CA ILE A 43 -0.89 6.78 6.85
C ILE A 43 -0.63 5.34 7.28
N ASP A 44 -1.46 4.84 8.21
CA ASP A 44 -1.42 3.44 8.64
C ASP A 44 -1.96 2.52 7.54
N ALA A 45 -1.10 1.64 7.03
CA ALA A 45 -1.45 0.69 5.99
C ALA A 45 -2.32 -0.47 6.52
N GLY A 46 -2.49 -0.63 7.83
CA GLY A 46 -3.43 -1.59 8.43
C GLY A 46 -4.90 -1.15 8.36
N SER A 47 -5.18 0.08 7.89
CA SER A 47 -6.54 0.60 7.77
C SER A 47 -6.94 0.80 6.31
N PRO A 48 -7.90 0.02 5.77
CA PRO A 48 -8.32 0.17 4.38
C PRO A 48 -8.94 1.56 4.13
N LEU A 49 -9.61 2.14 5.13
CA LEU A 49 -10.15 3.49 5.02
C LEU A 49 -9.05 4.53 4.85
N MET A 50 -7.96 4.43 5.63
CA MET A 50 -6.82 5.35 5.53
C MET A 50 -6.11 5.20 4.17
N ILE A 51 -5.93 3.97 3.68
CA ILE A 51 -5.38 3.73 2.34
C ILE A 51 -6.22 4.44 1.27
N MET A 52 -7.55 4.31 1.34
CA MET A 52 -8.45 4.95 0.37
C MET A 52 -8.34 6.48 0.40
N THR A 53 -8.02 7.09 1.54
CA THR A 53 -7.82 8.56 1.62
C THR A 53 -6.60 9.06 0.83
N LEU A 54 -5.65 8.18 0.48
CA LEU A 54 -4.52 8.57 -0.38
C LEU A 54 -4.96 8.99 -1.78
N GLY A 55 -6.12 8.50 -2.24
CA GLY A 55 -6.62 8.79 -3.59
C GLY A 55 -5.67 8.33 -4.70
N ALA A 56 -4.78 7.37 -4.41
CA ALA A 56 -3.75 6.91 -5.33
C ALA A 56 -4.38 6.09 -6.47
N LYS A 57 -4.38 6.69 -7.66
CA LYS A 57 -4.90 6.08 -8.90
C LYS A 57 -3.85 5.16 -9.53
N GLN A 58 -4.26 4.35 -10.50
CA GLN A 58 -3.32 3.61 -11.33
C GLN A 58 -2.22 4.53 -11.87
N GLY A 59 -0.97 4.08 -11.82
CA GLY A 59 0.18 4.86 -12.29
C GLY A 59 0.69 5.90 -11.28
N ALA A 60 -0.01 6.14 -10.16
CA ALA A 60 0.51 6.98 -9.10
C ALA A 60 1.66 6.29 -8.37
N GLU A 61 2.62 7.07 -7.86
CA GLU A 61 3.66 6.57 -6.96
C GLU A 61 3.15 6.57 -5.52
N VAL A 62 3.48 5.50 -4.80
CA VAL A 62 3.26 5.33 -3.36
C VAL A 62 4.57 4.88 -2.74
N VAL A 63 4.92 5.49 -1.61
CA VAL A 63 6.04 5.10 -0.77
C VAL A 63 5.51 4.14 0.28
N VAL A 64 6.06 2.93 0.32
CA VAL A 64 5.82 1.92 1.35
C VAL A 64 6.98 1.97 2.33
N THR A 65 6.71 1.97 3.63
CA THR A 65 7.74 1.97 4.68
C THR A 65 7.44 0.88 5.71
N SER A 66 8.46 0.10 6.07
CA SER A 66 8.42 -0.84 7.20
C SER A 66 9.85 -1.13 7.67
N ASP A 67 10.00 -1.50 8.94
CA ASP A 67 11.28 -1.96 9.49
C ASP A 67 11.56 -3.45 9.18
N ASP A 68 10.55 -4.19 8.73
CA ASP A 68 10.70 -5.56 8.24
C ASP A 68 10.80 -5.56 6.71
N GLN A 69 11.96 -5.99 6.19
CA GLN A 69 12.22 -6.01 4.75
C GLN A 69 11.29 -6.96 3.99
N THR A 70 10.93 -8.10 4.58
CA THR A 70 10.05 -9.09 3.93
C THR A 70 8.65 -8.53 3.78
N VAL A 71 8.16 -7.85 4.81
CA VAL A 71 6.85 -7.20 4.79
C VAL A 71 6.85 -5.99 3.84
N LEU A 72 7.93 -5.20 3.84
CA LEU A 72 8.10 -4.11 2.88
C LEU A 72 8.00 -4.61 1.42
N ASP A 73 8.75 -5.65 1.08
CA ASP A 73 8.77 -6.23 -0.27
C ASP A 73 7.39 -6.79 -0.65
N GLN A 74 6.75 -7.50 0.28
CA GLN A 74 5.40 -8.05 0.07
C GLN A 74 4.38 -6.95 -0.21
N ILE A 75 4.31 -5.92 0.65
CA ILE A 75 3.31 -4.85 0.52
C ILE A 75 3.59 -3.99 -0.71
N ALA A 76 4.86 -3.68 -1.01
CA ALA A 76 5.22 -2.98 -2.24
C ALA A 76 4.80 -3.79 -3.48
N GLY A 77 5.02 -5.11 -3.47
CA GLY A 77 4.56 -6.00 -4.53
C GLY A 77 3.04 -5.98 -4.71
N MET A 78 2.27 -5.99 -3.61
CA MET A 78 0.81 -5.90 -3.65
C MET A 78 0.34 -4.56 -4.23
N VAL A 79 0.97 -3.44 -3.88
CA VAL A 79 0.65 -2.12 -4.45
C VAL A 79 0.91 -2.09 -5.97
N ALA A 80 1.94 -2.77 -6.46
CA ALA A 80 2.28 -2.87 -7.88
C ALA A 80 1.34 -3.79 -8.69
N GLN A 81 0.53 -4.61 -8.03
CA GLN A 81 -0.35 -5.58 -8.68
C GLN A 81 -1.72 -5.01 -8.99
N ASP A 82 -2.36 -5.56 -10.02
CA ASP A 82 -3.77 -5.31 -10.28
C ASP A 82 -4.65 -6.17 -9.36
N LEU A 83 -4.78 -5.75 -8.10
CA LEU A 83 -5.53 -6.48 -7.06
C LEU A 83 -7.06 -6.49 -7.28
N ASP A 84 -7.53 -5.83 -8.32
CA ASP A 84 -8.94 -5.81 -8.74
C ASP A 84 -9.21 -6.71 -9.96
N ALA A 85 -8.16 -7.24 -10.61
CA ALA A 85 -8.30 -8.24 -11.66
C ALA A 85 -8.68 -9.61 -11.07
N ASP A 86 -9.60 -10.31 -11.74
CA ASP A 86 -9.98 -11.69 -11.41
C ASP A 86 -8.99 -12.72 -11.94
#